data_AF-A0A2E5IXE6-F1
#
_entry.id   AF-A0A2E5IXE6-F1
#
_cell.length_a   1.000
_cell.length_b   1.000
_cell.length_c   1.000
_cell.angle_alpha   90.00
_cell.angle_beta   90.00
_cell.angle_gamma   90.00
#
_symmetry.space_group_name_H-M   'P 1'
#
loop_
_entity.id
_entity.type
_entity.pdbx_description
1 polymer ?
#
loop_
_entity_poly.entity_id
_entity_poly.type
_entity_poly.pdbx_seq_one_letter_code
_entity_poly.pdbx_strand_id
1 'polypeptide(L)'
;MSRSLRNHLTAAAWVIALLVASVGLRSNPVSVALNEEARGWVDDTISGMSLDEKVGQLIVPSFFSEFVSSDSGAYDDLVKLVHEFHVGGMLVFGTPQAPPDVL
;
A
#
# COMPACT_ATOMS: atom_id res chain seq x y z
N MET A 1 52.96 -27.18 -20.12
CA MET A 1 51.66 -26.81 -19.50
C MET A 1 50.72 -26.28 -20.59
N SER A 2 49.77 -27.12 -21.02
CA SER A 2 49.03 -26.98 -22.30
C SER A 2 48.06 -25.79 -22.29
N ARG A 3 48.01 -25.05 -23.41
CA ARG A 3 47.14 -23.87 -23.63
C ARG A 3 45.66 -24.15 -23.41
N SER A 4 45.21 -25.39 -23.64
CA SER A 4 43.82 -25.81 -23.44
C SER A 4 43.36 -25.67 -21.98
N LEU A 5 44.18 -26.06 -21.00
CA LEU A 5 43.79 -26.02 -19.59
C LEU A 5 43.59 -24.60 -19.05
N ARG A 6 44.36 -23.63 -19.57
CA ARG A 6 44.21 -22.20 -19.23
C ARG A 6 42.90 -21.60 -19.73
N ASN A 7 42.43 -22.01 -20.91
CA ASN A 7 41.23 -21.45 -21.53
C ASN A 7 39.94 -21.94 -20.86
N HIS A 8 39.93 -23.16 -20.32
CA HIS A 8 38.79 -23.66 -19.55
C HIS A 8 38.68 -23.02 -18.17
N LEU A 9 39.82 -22.72 -17.53
CA LEU A 9 39.87 -22.04 -16.24
C LEU A 9 39.41 -20.58 -16.34
N THR A 10 39.75 -19.87 -17.42
CA THR A 10 39.25 -18.51 -17.66
C THR A 10 37.77 -18.49 -18.00
N ALA A 11 37.28 -19.43 -18.81
CA ALA A 11 35.85 -19.56 -19.12
C ALA A 11 35.01 -19.84 -17.87
N ALA A 12 35.47 -20.73 -16.98
CA ALA A 12 34.81 -21.01 -15.71
C ALA A 12 34.77 -19.77 -14.79
N ALA A 13 35.84 -18.97 -14.76
CA ALA A 13 35.89 -17.73 -13.98
C ALA A 13 34.87 -16.68 -14.48
N TRP A 14 34.67 -16.57 -15.80
CA TRP A 14 33.66 -15.67 -16.37
C TRP A 14 32.23 -16.11 -16.06
N VAL A 15 31.95 -17.41 -16.09
CA VAL A 15 30.62 -17.95 -15.75
C VAL A 15 30.29 -17.72 -14.27
N ILE A 16 31.27 -17.90 -13.38
CA ILE A 16 31.10 -17.62 -11.95
C ILE A 16 30.87 -16.11 -11.71
N ALA A 17 31.61 -15.23 -12.40
CA ALA A 17 31.41 -13.78 -12.29
C ALA A 17 30.02 -13.33 -12.76
N LEU A 18 29.48 -13.95 -13.82
CA LEU A 18 28.12 -13.68 -14.31
C LEU A 18 27.03 -14.19 -13.35
N LEU A 19 27.26 -15.32 -12.68
CA LEU A 19 26.35 -15.86 -11.66
C LEU A 19 26.35 -15.03 -10.38
N VAL A 20 27.49 -14.46 -9.96
CA VAL A 20 27.55 -13.57 -8.79
C VAL A 20 26.86 -12.22 -9.06
N ALA A 21 26.90 -11.72 -10.30
CA ALA A 21 26.24 -10.47 -10.68
C ALA A 21 24.70 -10.54 -10.67
N SER A 22 24.11 -11.73 -10.74
CA SER A 22 22.65 -11.95 -10.79
C SER A 22 22.02 -12.20 -9.40
N VAL A 23 22.81 -12.49 -8.35
CA VAL A 23 22.34 -12.63 -6.96
C VAL A 23 22.33 -11.26 -6.26
N GLY A 24 21.71 -10.30 -6.93
CA GLY A 24 21.65 -8.91 -6.51
C GLY A 24 20.25 -8.33 -6.61
N LEU A 25 19.20 -9.12 -6.33
CA LEU A 25 17.91 -8.54 -5.95
C LEU A 25 18.12 -7.83 -4.60
N ARG A 26 18.62 -6.60 -4.67
CA ARG A 26 18.53 -5.67 -3.55
C ARG A 26 17.05 -5.46 -3.32
N SER A 27 16.53 -5.87 -2.17
CA SER A 27 15.33 -5.27 -1.61
C SER A 27 15.61 -3.77 -1.57
N ASN A 28 15.11 -3.02 -2.54
CA ASN A 28 15.15 -1.57 -2.44
C ASN A 28 14.19 -1.26 -1.29
N PRO A 29 14.66 -0.81 -0.12
CA PRO A 29 13.73 -0.45 0.94
C PRO A 29 12.80 0.60 0.34
N VAL A 30 11.49 0.36 0.39
CA VAL A 30 10.52 1.39 0.01
C VAL A 30 10.85 2.60 0.86
N SER A 31 11.38 3.65 0.22
CA SER A 31 11.67 4.88 0.94
C SER A 31 10.34 5.43 1.43
N VAL A 32 10.18 5.51 2.75
CA VAL A 32 9.00 6.15 3.37
C VAL A 32 8.98 7.66 3.08
N ALA A 33 10.11 8.22 2.62
CA ALA A 33 10.20 9.60 2.19
C ALA A 33 9.51 9.80 0.83
N LEU A 34 8.61 10.77 0.79
CA LEU A 34 8.02 11.27 -0.46
C LEU A 34 9.10 11.91 -1.35
N ASN A 35 9.09 11.56 -2.63
CA ASN A 35 9.89 12.26 -3.63
C ASN A 35 9.33 13.69 -3.85
N GLU A 36 10.07 14.52 -4.59
CA GLU A 36 9.68 15.93 -4.81
C GLU A 36 8.31 16.05 -5.49
N GLU A 37 8.05 15.20 -6.48
CA GLU A 37 6.78 15.16 -7.21
C GLU A 37 5.60 14.84 -6.28
N ALA A 38 5.75 13.84 -5.41
CA ALA A 38 4.72 13.47 -4.45
C ALA A 38 4.51 14.55 -3.39
N ARG A 39 5.57 15.26 -2.96
CA ARG A 39 5.43 16.42 -2.07
C ARG A 39 4.67 17.55 -2.74
N GLY A 40 5.02 17.89 -3.98
CA GLY A 40 4.30 18.89 -4.77
C GLY A 40 2.82 18.53 -4.93
N TRP A 41 2.51 17.26 -5.22
CA TRP A 41 1.12 16.80 -5.31
C TRP A 41 0.36 16.93 -3.99
N VAL A 42 0.97 16.59 -2.85
CA VAL A 42 0.34 16.76 -1.53
C VAL A 42 0.04 18.23 -1.25
N ASP A 43 1.03 19.10 -1.48
CA ASP A 43 0.89 20.54 -1.24
C ASP A 43 -0.20 21.14 -2.14
N ASP A 44 -0.20 20.82 -3.43
CA ASP A 44 -1.22 21.27 -4.39
C ASP A 44 -2.62 20.77 -3.97
N THR A 45 -2.73 19.49 -3.60
CA THR A 45 -3.99 18.87 -3.17
C THR A 45 -4.55 19.53 -1.92
N ILE A 46 -3.75 19.69 -0.86
CA ILE A 46 -4.17 20.34 0.38
C ILE A 46 -4.49 21.83 0.13
N SER A 47 -3.76 22.51 -0.75
CA SER A 47 -4.02 23.91 -1.06
C SER A 47 -5.38 24.13 -1.72
N GLY A 48 -5.82 23.17 -2.56
CA GLY A 48 -7.10 23.21 -3.26
C GLY A 48 -8.33 22.89 -2.40
N MET A 49 -8.15 22.32 -1.21
CA MET A 49 -9.25 21.94 -0.33
C MET A 49 -9.82 23.12 0.46
N SER A 50 -11.14 23.14 0.58
CA SER A 50 -11.88 23.94 1.56
C SER A 50 -11.52 23.55 3.00
N LEU A 51 -11.91 24.38 3.96
CA LEU A 51 -11.69 24.08 5.38
C LEU A 51 -12.43 22.81 5.80
N ASP A 52 -13.66 22.62 5.32
CA ASP A 52 -14.48 21.45 5.67
C ASP A 52 -13.87 20.16 5.12
N GLU A 53 -13.36 20.16 3.89
CA GLU A 53 -12.65 19.01 3.33
C GLU A 53 -11.37 18.68 4.12
N LYS A 54 -10.60 19.70 4.53
CA LYS A 54 -9.40 19.51 5.38
C LYS A 54 -9.75 18.89 6.73
N VAL A 55 -10.86 19.32 7.34
CA VAL A 55 -11.35 18.72 8.59
C VAL A 55 -11.83 17.29 8.32
N GLY A 56 -12.54 17.04 7.22
CA GLY A 56 -12.98 15.72 6.79
C GLY A 56 -11.82 14.72 6.72
N GLN A 57 -10.67 15.13 6.17
CA GLN A 57 -9.47 14.28 6.10
C GLN A 57 -8.93 13.82 7.48
N LEU A 58 -9.30 14.50 8.58
CA LEU A 58 -8.92 14.11 9.95
C LEU A 58 -9.93 13.15 10.61
N ILE A 59 -11.08 12.91 9.99
CA ILE A 59 -12.15 12.07 10.52
C ILE A 59 -12.07 10.68 9.89
N VAL A 60 -12.12 9.65 10.74
CA VAL A 60 -12.11 8.23 10.35
C VAL A 60 -13.27 7.51 11.05
N PRO A 61 -14.48 7.50 10.46
CA PRO A 61 -15.63 6.78 11.01
C PRO A 61 -15.40 5.28 10.97
N SER A 62 -16.13 4.54 11.79
CA SER A 62 -16.06 3.08 11.82
C SER A 62 -17.39 2.40 11.52
N PHE A 63 -17.31 1.21 10.91
CA PHE A 63 -18.46 0.34 10.66
C PHE A 63 -18.04 -1.13 10.62
N PHE A 64 -19.02 -2.03 10.72
CA PHE A 64 -18.79 -3.47 10.62
C PHE A 64 -18.85 -3.95 9.17
N SER A 65 -17.99 -4.89 8.80
CA SER A 65 -17.92 -5.53 7.48
C SER A 65 -19.07 -6.52 7.25
N GLU A 66 -20.30 -6.10 7.52
CA GLU A 66 -21.52 -6.87 7.18
C GLU A 66 -22.06 -6.48 5.80
N PHE A 67 -22.93 -7.33 5.25
CA PHE A 67 -23.60 -6.99 4.00
C PHE A 67 -24.56 -5.82 4.22
N VAL A 68 -24.35 -4.74 3.48
CA VAL A 68 -25.24 -3.58 3.45
C VAL A 68 -25.86 -3.48 2.06
N SER A 69 -27.19 -3.53 1.97
CA SER A 69 -27.90 -3.36 0.70
C SER A 69 -27.78 -1.92 0.21
N SER A 70 -27.55 -1.72 -1.10
CA SER A 70 -27.50 -0.39 -1.73
C SER A 70 -28.82 0.39 -1.61
N ASP A 71 -29.93 -0.31 -1.37
CA ASP A 71 -31.25 0.29 -1.25
C ASP A 71 -31.61 0.62 0.21
N SER A 72 -30.64 0.54 1.13
CA SER A 72 -30.83 0.78 2.56
C SER A 72 -30.33 2.16 2.97
N GLY A 73 -30.99 2.79 3.96
CA GLY A 73 -30.52 4.05 4.52
C GLY A 73 -29.13 3.96 5.16
N ALA A 74 -28.74 2.77 5.64
CA ALA A 74 -27.39 2.53 6.14
C ALA A 74 -26.32 2.70 5.03
N TYR A 75 -26.63 2.28 3.80
CA TYR A 75 -25.78 2.54 2.66
C TYR A 75 -25.71 4.05 2.35
N ASP A 76 -26.85 4.73 2.34
CA ASP A 76 -26.91 6.18 2.09
C ASP A 76 -26.05 6.97 3.10
N ASP A 77 -26.09 6.60 4.38
CA ASP A 77 -25.30 7.27 5.40
C ASP A 77 -23.79 7.02 5.21
N LEU A 78 -23.38 5.82 4.79
CA LEU A 78 -21.98 5.55 4.43
C LEU A 78 -21.53 6.36 3.20
N VAL A 79 -22.41 6.50 2.20
CA VAL A 79 -22.15 7.33 1.00
C VAL A 79 -21.98 8.80 1.38
N LYS A 80 -22.81 9.34 2.29
CA LYS A 80 -22.67 10.72 2.77
C LYS A 80 -21.33 10.98 3.44
N LEU A 81 -20.81 10.04 4.23
CA LEU A 81 -19.48 10.17 4.84
C LEU A 81 -18.38 10.45 3.79
N VAL A 82 -18.47 9.79 2.64
CA VAL A 82 -17.50 9.94 1.55
C VAL A 82 -17.77 11.21 0.73
N HIS A 83 -19.01 11.38 0.25
CA HIS A 83 -19.33 12.39 -0.75
C HIS A 83 -19.68 13.77 -0.19
N GLU A 84 -20.21 13.84 1.03
CA GLU A 84 -20.59 15.11 1.66
C GLU A 84 -19.55 15.53 2.70
N PHE A 85 -19.11 14.60 3.55
CA PHE A 85 -18.19 14.90 4.65
C PHE A 85 -16.70 14.71 4.31
N HIS A 86 -16.38 14.16 3.14
CA HIS A 86 -15.01 14.02 2.64
C HIS A 86 -14.05 13.38 3.65
N VAL A 87 -14.51 12.33 4.34
CA VAL A 87 -13.73 11.69 5.41
C VAL A 87 -12.40 11.14 4.89
N GLY A 88 -11.34 11.25 5.70
CA GLY A 88 -9.98 10.83 5.30
C GLY A 88 -9.78 9.33 5.25
N GLY A 89 -10.71 8.56 5.81
CA GLY A 89 -10.69 7.11 5.74
C GLY A 89 -11.88 6.47 6.45
N MET A 90 -11.90 5.14 6.43
CA MET A 90 -12.91 4.33 7.10
C MET A 90 -12.22 3.22 7.90
N LEU A 91 -12.60 3.07 9.17
CA LEU A 91 -12.15 1.98 10.03
C LEU A 91 -13.14 0.83 9.95
N VAL A 92 -12.76 -0.26 9.29
CA VAL A 92 -13.63 -1.43 9.10
C VAL A 92 -13.35 -2.48 10.18
N PHE A 93 -14.38 -2.82 10.96
CA PHE A 93 -14.33 -3.92 11.92
C PHE A 93 -14.83 -5.23 11.29
N GLY A 94 -14.25 -6.36 11.71
CA GLY A 94 -14.81 -7.68 11.41
C GLY A 94 -16.16 -7.84 12.10
N THR A 95 -17.06 -8.63 11.50
CA THR A 95 -18.37 -8.90 12.10
C THR A 95 -18.20 -9.61 13.45
N PRO A 96 -18.91 -9.18 14.52
CA PRO A 96 -18.84 -9.87 15.79
C PRO A 96 -19.27 -11.33 15.62
N GLN A 97 -18.38 -12.26 15.96
CA GLN A 97 -18.72 -13.67 16.07
C GLN A 97 -19.27 -13.94 17.46
N ALA A 98 -20.39 -14.66 17.53
CA ALA A 98 -20.88 -15.17 18.80
C ALA A 98 -19.79 -16.05 19.44
N PRO A 99 -19.56 -15.95 20.76
CA PRO A 99 -18.63 -16.85 21.43
C PRO A 99 -19.07 -18.30 21.19
N PRO A 100 -18.12 -19.25 21.05
CA PRO A 100 -18.46 -20.65 20.84
C PRO A 100 -19.31 -21.17 22.00
N ASP A 101 -20.31 -21.99 21.69
CA ASP A 101 -21.17 -22.64 22.67
C ASP A 101 -20.38 -23.80 23.31
N VAL A 102 -19.50 -23.46 24.26
CA VAL A 102 -18.75 -24.43 25.05
C VAL A 102 -19.02 -24.19 26.53
N LEU A 103 -19.88 -25.07 27.08
CA LEU A 103 -19.86 -25.48 28.48
C LEU A 103 -19.33 -26.92 28.56
#